data_AF-A0A1I4CWR7-F1
#
_entry.id   AF-A0A1I4CWR7-F1
#
_cell.length_a   1.000
_cell.length_b   1.000
_cell.length_c   1.000
_cell.angle_alpha   90.00
_cell.angle_beta   90.00
_cell.angle_gamma   90.00
#
_symmetry.space_group_name_H-M   'P 1'
#
loop_
_entity.id
_entity.type
_entity.pdbx_description
1 polymer ?
#
loop_
_entity_poly.entity_id
_entity_poly.type
_entity_poly.pdbx_seq_one_letter_code
_entity_poly.pdbx_strand_id
1 'polypeptide(L)'
;MTEPDFSATGVRIARWLRSLTRAGQIVVRDGRMVLLTSYGREIDSAPVEQVRVSEPWYAARGQALAAVNGTWYALRLKGQTSDGLVAALRGARARSGGAPGRSGAPKIAVERRAAPADG
;
A
#
# COMPACT_ATOMS: atom_id res chain seq x y z
N MET A 1 4.86 1.23 22.65
CA MET A 1 4.09 2.07 21.70
C MET A 1 4.84 2.04 20.38
N THR A 2 4.29 1.42 19.34
CA THR A 2 4.89 1.42 18.00
C THR A 2 4.34 2.62 17.26
N GLU A 3 5.20 3.57 16.92
CA GLU A 3 4.86 4.71 16.08
C GLU A 3 4.23 4.20 14.77
N PRO A 4 3.06 4.70 14.34
CA PRO A 4 2.50 4.33 13.05
C PRO A 4 3.46 4.77 11.95
N ASP A 5 3.69 3.88 10.99
CA ASP A 5 4.57 4.15 9.85
C ASP A 5 4.04 5.29 8.98
N PHE A 6 2.72 5.43 8.98
CA PHE A 6 2.02 6.51 8.33
C PHE A 6 0.67 6.72 8.99
N SER A 7 0.30 7.98 9.20
CA SER A 7 -1.03 8.36 9.62
C SER A 7 -1.51 9.55 8.80
N ALA A 8 -2.69 9.40 8.20
CA ALA A 8 -3.37 10.46 7.50
C ALA A 8 -4.76 10.66 8.10
N THR A 9 -5.11 11.89 8.43
CA THR A 9 -6.44 12.26 8.92
C THR A 9 -7.15 13.17 7.91
N GLY A 10 -8.46 13.38 8.08
CA GLY A 10 -9.23 14.20 7.15
C GLY A 10 -9.37 13.58 5.75
N VAL A 11 -9.24 12.26 5.66
CA VAL A 11 -9.31 11.51 4.40
C VAL A 11 -10.75 11.29 4.03
N ARG A 12 -11.14 11.68 2.83
CA ARG A 12 -12.43 11.31 2.28
C ARG A 12 -12.34 9.90 1.71
N ILE A 13 -13.08 8.98 2.31
CA ILE A 13 -13.14 7.56 1.95
C ILE A 13 -14.48 7.31 1.27
N ALA A 14 -14.43 6.91 0.01
CA ALA A 14 -15.60 6.50 -0.76
C ALA A 14 -15.39 5.10 -1.33
N ARG A 15 -16.48 4.34 -1.45
CA ARG A 15 -16.49 3.04 -2.11
C ARG A 15 -17.35 3.16 -3.35
N TRP A 16 -16.73 3.04 -4.53
CA TRP A 16 -17.39 3.28 -5.82
C TRP A 16 -18.13 4.65 -5.84
N LEU A 17 -19.47 4.63 -5.77
CA LEU A 17 -20.34 5.79 -5.82
C LEU A 17 -20.84 6.24 -4.42
N ARG A 18 -20.56 5.45 -3.37
CA ARG A 18 -21.03 5.74 -2.00
C ARG A 18 -19.90 6.33 -1.17
N SER A 19 -20.07 7.58 -0.70
CA SER A 19 -19.18 8.15 0.30
C SER A 19 -19.44 7.48 1.66
N LEU A 20 -18.39 6.92 2.28
CA LEU A 20 -18.48 6.29 3.60
C LEU A 20 -18.14 7.31 4.70
N THR A 21 -17.07 8.06 4.52
CA THR A 21 -16.70 9.15 5.42
C THR A 21 -15.99 10.27 4.67
N ARG A 22 -16.16 11.50 5.14
CA ARG A 22 -15.47 12.68 4.57
C ARG A 22 -14.21 13.07 5.33
N ALA A 23 -14.05 12.61 6.56
CA ALA A 23 -12.94 12.95 7.44
C ALA A 23 -12.41 11.69 8.15
N GLY A 24 -12.31 10.59 7.41
CA GLY A 24 -11.71 9.36 7.88
C GLY A 24 -10.22 9.49 8.14
N GLN A 25 -9.64 8.40 8.63
CA GLN A 25 -8.22 8.30 8.90
C GLN A 25 -7.67 7.04 8.25
N ILE A 26 -6.43 7.11 7.77
CA ILE A 26 -5.67 5.96 7.29
C ILE A 26 -4.50 5.80 8.24
N VAL A 27 -4.33 4.60 8.78
CA VAL A 27 -3.17 4.27 9.60
C VAL A 27 -2.48 3.06 8.99
N VAL A 28 -1.18 3.19 8.73
CA VAL A 28 -0.33 2.05 8.38
C VAL A 28 0.56 1.76 9.57
N ARG A 29 0.45 0.56 10.13
CA ARG A 29 1.25 0.10 11.27
C ARG A 29 1.46 -1.39 11.16
N ASP A 30 2.62 -1.86 11.60
CA ASP A 30 2.90 -3.30 11.72
C ASP A 30 2.65 -4.08 10.40
N GLY A 31 2.92 -3.47 9.25
CA GLY A 31 2.66 -4.13 7.96
C GLY A 31 1.18 -4.24 7.59
N ARG A 32 0.30 -3.50 8.23
CA ARG A 32 -1.14 -3.50 7.95
C ARG A 32 -1.66 -2.09 7.75
N MET A 33 -2.57 -1.95 6.80
CA MET A 33 -3.31 -0.73 6.54
C MET A 33 -4.69 -0.85 7.20
N VAL A 34 -5.07 0.19 7.94
CA VAL A 34 -6.37 0.28 8.61
C VAL A 34 -7.06 1.56 8.11
N LEU A 35 -8.27 1.38 7.60
CA LEU A 35 -9.19 2.47 7.26
C LEU A 35 -10.08 2.74 8.46
N LEU A 36 -10.07 3.97 8.93
CA LEU A 36 -10.83 4.43 10.08
C LEU A 36 -11.81 5.53 9.67
N THR A 37 -12.93 5.60 10.38
CA THR A 37 -13.82 6.77 10.36
C THR A 37 -13.18 7.95 11.09
N SER A 38 -13.83 9.11 11.06
CA SER A 38 -13.39 10.30 11.82
C SER A 38 -13.25 10.03 13.33
N TYR A 39 -14.08 9.13 13.87
CA TYR A 39 -14.07 8.76 15.29
C TYR A 39 -13.04 7.67 15.63
N GLY A 40 -12.20 7.25 14.68
CA GLY A 40 -11.23 6.17 14.89
C GLY A 40 -11.85 4.77 14.87
N ARG A 41 -13.11 4.64 14.42
CA ARG A 41 -13.74 3.32 14.25
C ARG A 41 -13.28 2.65 12.97
N GLU A 42 -12.87 1.39 13.05
CA GLU A 42 -12.45 0.59 11.90
C GLU A 42 -13.59 0.42 10.89
N ILE A 43 -13.28 0.77 9.64
CA ILE A 43 -14.11 0.52 8.47
C ILE A 43 -13.68 -0.82 7.86
N ASP A 44 -12.37 -0.95 7.60
CA ASP A 44 -11.76 -2.10 6.94
C ASP A 44 -10.26 -2.13 7.28
N SER A 45 -9.66 -3.31 7.33
CA SER A 45 -8.25 -3.50 7.64
C SER A 45 -7.64 -4.66 6.83
N ALA A 46 -6.48 -4.44 6.22
CA ALA A 46 -5.80 -5.45 5.42
C ALA A 46 -4.27 -5.38 5.57
N PRO A 47 -3.56 -6.51 5.43
CA PRO A 47 -2.11 -6.50 5.35
C PRO A 47 -1.64 -5.77 4.09
N VAL A 48 -0.54 -5.03 4.18
CA VAL A 48 -0.01 -4.21 3.05
C VAL A 48 0.37 -5.05 1.83
N GLU A 49 0.53 -6.37 2.00
CA GLU A 49 0.76 -7.30 0.90
C GLU A 49 -0.49 -7.52 0.04
N GLN A 50 -1.67 -7.49 0.67
CA GLN A 50 -2.98 -7.61 0.01
C GLN A 50 -3.55 -6.25 -0.39
N VAL A 51 -3.00 -5.16 0.15
CA VAL A 51 -3.37 -3.81 -0.27
C VAL A 51 -2.75 -3.51 -1.63
N ARG A 52 -3.59 -3.12 -2.59
CA ARG A 52 -3.09 -2.56 -3.86
C ARG A 52 -3.41 -1.09 -3.91
N VAL A 53 -2.41 -0.26 -4.12
CA VAL A 53 -2.62 1.16 -4.39
C VAL A 53 -2.35 1.42 -5.85
N SER A 54 -3.27 2.15 -6.47
CA SER A 54 -3.12 2.67 -7.82
C SER A 54 -3.35 4.16 -7.76
N GLU A 55 -2.40 4.92 -8.27
CA GLU A 55 -2.60 6.32 -8.60
C GLU A 55 -3.12 6.37 -10.04
N PRO A 56 -4.41 6.72 -10.24
CA PRO A 56 -4.87 6.95 -11.59
C PRO A 56 -4.11 8.14 -12.17
N TRP A 57 -3.59 7.98 -13.38
CA TRP A 57 -2.90 9.04 -14.13
C TRP A 57 -3.78 10.30 -14.36
N TYR A 58 -5.10 10.19 -14.19
CA TYR A 58 -6.08 11.28 -14.26
C TYR A 58 -6.51 11.84 -12.89
N ALA A 59 -6.00 11.31 -11.78
CA ALA A 59 -6.39 11.75 -10.45
C ALA A 59 -5.65 13.05 -10.10
N ALA A 60 -6.38 14.04 -9.58
CA ALA A 60 -5.75 15.25 -9.05
C ALA A 60 -4.80 14.89 -7.88
N ARG A 61 -3.74 15.67 -7.71
CA ARG A 61 -2.76 15.54 -6.61
C ARG A 61 -3.50 15.35 -5.28
N GLY A 62 -3.26 14.23 -4.58
CA GLY A 62 -3.97 13.86 -3.34
C GLY A 62 -5.18 12.92 -3.51
N GLN A 63 -5.40 12.36 -4.71
CA GLN A 63 -6.33 11.25 -4.95
C GLN A 63 -5.58 9.93 -5.12
N ALA A 64 -6.05 8.89 -4.44
CA ALA A 64 -5.52 7.54 -4.54
C ALA A 64 -6.67 6.52 -4.60
N LEU A 65 -6.48 5.43 -5.34
CA LEU A 65 -7.34 4.25 -5.25
C LEU A 65 -6.60 3.18 -4.46
N ALA A 66 -7.23 2.67 -3.42
CA ALA A 66 -6.70 1.56 -2.63
C ALA A 66 -7.68 0.39 -2.67
N ALA A 67 -7.24 -0.77 -3.16
CA ALA A 67 -7.90 -2.04 -2.94
C ALA A 67 -7.50 -2.58 -1.57
N VAL A 68 -8.45 -2.68 -0.65
CA VAL A 68 -8.28 -3.25 0.70
C VAL A 68 -9.18 -4.48 0.77
N ASN A 69 -8.61 -5.66 1.08
CA ASN A 69 -9.33 -6.95 1.01
C ASN A 69 -10.05 -7.18 -0.35
N GLY A 70 -9.46 -6.71 -1.46
CA GLY A 70 -10.08 -6.78 -2.79
C GLY A 70 -11.21 -5.77 -3.04
N THR A 71 -11.57 -4.95 -2.04
CA THR A 71 -12.56 -3.87 -2.19
C THR A 71 -11.87 -2.56 -2.56
N TRP A 72 -12.28 -1.95 -3.67
CA TRP A 72 -11.72 -0.68 -4.13
C TRP A 72 -12.32 0.52 -3.40
N TYR A 73 -11.46 1.28 -2.74
CA TYR A 73 -11.75 2.52 -2.05
C TYR A 73 -11.08 3.69 -2.75
N ALA A 74 -11.85 4.75 -2.99
CA ALA A 74 -11.33 6.05 -3.39
C ALA A 74 -10.99 6.88 -2.15
N LEU A 75 -9.71 7.24 -2.06
CA LEU A 75 -9.12 7.99 -0.97
C LEU A 75 -8.75 9.38 -1.47
N ARG A 76 -9.32 10.40 -0.84
CA ARG A 76 -8.92 11.80 -1.05
C ARG A 76 -8.22 12.29 0.21
N LEU A 77 -6.92 12.52 0.11
CA LEU A 77 -6.11 13.05 1.18
C LEU A 77 -6.10 14.58 1.09
N LYS A 78 -6.54 15.26 2.15
CA LYS A 78 -6.53 16.73 2.21
C LYS A 78 -5.20 17.18 2.83
N GLY A 79 -4.35 17.83 2.05
CA GLY A 79 -3.05 18.34 2.52
C GLY A 79 -1.92 17.31 2.60
N GLN A 80 -2.16 16.07 2.18
CA GLN A 80 -1.14 15.02 2.06
C GLN A 80 -1.17 14.43 0.66
N THR A 81 -0.01 14.02 0.15
CA THR A 81 0.12 13.48 -1.20
C THR A 81 -0.05 11.96 -1.20
N SER A 82 -0.72 11.44 -2.23
CA SER A 82 -0.84 10.00 -2.52
C SER A 82 0.52 9.29 -2.51
N ASP A 83 1.56 9.95 -3.01
CA ASP A 83 2.96 9.49 -3.01
C ASP A 83 3.47 9.11 -1.61
N GLY A 84 3.12 9.88 -0.57
CA GLY A 84 3.52 9.58 0.81
C GLY A 84 2.86 8.29 1.34
N LEU A 85 1.60 8.04 0.96
CA LEU A 85 0.91 6.78 1.28
C LEU A 85 1.56 5.61 0.54
N VAL A 86 1.91 5.79 -0.74
CA VAL A 86 2.57 4.74 -1.54
C VAL A 86 3.96 4.42 -0.97
N ALA A 87 4.73 5.44 -0.60
CA ALA A 87 6.04 5.28 0.03
C ALA A 87 5.93 4.53 1.37
N ALA A 88 4.97 4.89 2.22
CA ALA A 88 4.72 4.21 3.49
C ALA A 88 4.33 2.74 3.28
N LEU A 89 3.42 2.45 2.35
CA LEU A 89 3.03 1.07 2.04
C LEU A 89 4.21 0.26 1.50
N ARG A 90 5.07 0.87 0.68
CA ARG A 90 6.30 0.23 0.18
C ARG A 90 7.28 -0.05 1.32
N GLY A 91 7.49 0.90 2.22
CA GLY A 91 8.35 0.75 3.40
C GLY A 91 7.83 -0.32 4.37
N ALA A 92 6.53 -0.31 4.64
CA ALA A 92 5.85 -1.34 5.42
C ALA A 92 5.98 -2.72 4.76
N ARG A 93 5.82 -2.82 3.44
CA ARG A 93 5.98 -4.09 2.71
C ARG A 93 7.42 -4.60 2.74
N ALA A 94 8.41 -3.72 2.63
CA ALA A 94 9.82 -4.10 2.76
C ALA A 94 10.14 -4.67 4.15
N ARG A 95 9.50 -4.15 5.21
CA ARG A 95 9.61 -4.68 6.57
C ARG A 95 8.82 -5.98 6.78
N SER A 96 7.61 -6.09 6.22
CA SER A 96 6.80 -7.31 6.33
C SER A 96 7.33 -8.47 5.49
N GLY A 97 7.96 -8.19 4.35
CA GLY A 97 8.60 -9.19 3.50
C GLY A 97 9.94 -9.74 4.04
N GLY A 98 10.37 -9.29 5.22
CA GLY A 98 11.63 -9.67 5.87
C GLY A 98 11.68 -11.09 6.45
N ALA A 99 10.68 -11.93 6.23
CA ALA A 99 10.76 -13.37 6.49
C ALA A 99 10.83 -14.14 5.16
N PRO A 100 12.02 -14.58 4.69
CA PRO A 100 12.13 -15.53 3.58
C PRO A 100 11.73 -16.94 4.05
N GLY A 101 10.44 -17.13 4.34
CA GLY A 101 9.83 -18.43 4.55
C GLY A 101 9.43 -19.06 3.23
N ARG A 102 10.38 -19.71 2.55
CA ARG A 102 10.19 -20.85 1.62
C ARG A 102 8.89 -20.84 0.77
N SER A 103 8.95 -20.27 -0.43
CA SER A 103 8.34 -20.86 -1.66
C SER A 103 8.61 -20.01 -2.89
N GLY A 104 9.22 -20.63 -3.91
CA GLY A 104 9.28 -20.11 -5.27
C GLY A 104 10.50 -19.27 -5.62
N ALA A 105 11.70 -19.87 -5.60
CA ALA A 105 12.87 -19.26 -6.23
C ALA A 105 12.59 -18.97 -7.72
N PRO A 106 12.87 -17.76 -8.24
CA PRO A 106 12.97 -17.58 -9.68
C PRO A 106 14.22 -18.33 -10.16
N LYS A 107 14.03 -19.39 -10.95
CA LYS A 107 15.10 -19.94 -11.78
C LYS A 107 15.41 -18.93 -12.88
N ILE A 108 16.21 -17.91 -12.56
CA ILE A 108 17.08 -17.30 -13.57
C ILE A 108 18.39 -18.07 -13.54
N ALA A 109 18.45 -19.14 -14.33
CA ALA A 109 19.69 -19.82 -14.62
C ALA A 109 20.59 -18.82 -15.36
N VAL A 110 21.55 -18.23 -14.65
CA VAL A 110 22.74 -17.65 -15.26
C VAL A 110 23.57 -18.84 -15.71
N GLU A 111 23.56 -19.15 -17.00
CA GLU A 111 24.63 -19.94 -17.60
C GLU A 111 25.69 -18.96 -18.08
N ARG A 112 26.70 -18.76 -17.23
CA ARG A 112 28.04 -18.34 -17.68
C ARG A 112 28.87 -19.60 -17.81
N ARG A 113 29.21 -19.99 -19.03
CA ARG A 113 30.43 -20.75 -19.37
C ARG A 113 30.87 -20.23 -20.73
N ALA A 114 31.95 -19.46 -20.75
CA ALA A 114 33.34 -19.91 -20.82
C ALA A 114 33.79 -19.96 -22.28
N ALA A 115 34.87 -19.22 -22.54
CA ALA A 115 35.57 -19.15 -23.81
C ALA A 115 36.00 -20.53 -24.33
N PRO A 116 36.33 -20.62 -25.62
CA PRO A 116 37.52 -21.34 -26.02
C PRO A 116 38.52 -20.40 -26.69
N ALA A 117 39.77 -20.48 -26.23
CA ALA A 117 40.93 -20.25 -27.07
C ALA A 117 41.12 -21.50 -27.94
N ASP A 118 41.26 -21.35 -29.25
CA ASP A 118 42.36 -21.91 -30.08
C ASP A 118 42.12 -21.54 -31.56
N GLY A 119 43.18 -21.10 -32.24
CA GLY A 119 43.20 -20.68 -33.65
C GLY A 119 44.40 -19.81 -33.95
#